data_AF-A0A8D8KZM8-F1
#
_entry.id   AF-A0A8D8KZM8-F1
#
_cell.length_a   1.000
_cell.length_b   1.000
_cell.length_c   1.000
_cell.angle_alpha   90.00
_cell.angle_beta   90.00
_cell.angle_gamma   90.00
#
_symmetry.space_group_name_H-M   'P 1'
#
loop_
_entity.id
_entity.type
_entity.pdbx_description
1 polymer ?
#
loop_
_entity_poly.entity_id
_entity_poly.type
_entity_poly.pdbx_seq_one_letter_code
_entity_poly.pdbx_strand_id
1 'polypeptide(L)'
;MENIPRTHEDIEAQIRDIQSKKKEISAEAAKDKGVGLLESGYYDADLYDGAAGKGKYEGYVTSIAPNDDVDDDEDDGMPMGRGGDGGAGGGGRNRAPGYTAPAALLNDVAQPDADFDPFADRRRPTVGEKEDEYRQKRRRLVISPERADPFADGEFLVAD
;
A
#
# COMPACT_ATOMS: atom_id res chain seq x y z
N MET A 1 3.10 -42.10 -13.05
CA MET A 1 4.32 -42.35 -12.25
C MET A 1 5.48 -42.03 -13.16
N GLU A 2 6.19 -40.93 -12.91
CA GLU A 2 7.38 -40.60 -13.69
C GLU A 2 8.41 -41.74 -13.55
N ASN A 3 9.01 -42.13 -14.67
CA ASN A 3 10.01 -43.20 -14.72
C ASN A 3 11.28 -42.72 -14.01
N ILE A 4 11.34 -42.91 -12.70
CA ILE A 4 12.54 -42.66 -11.89
C ILE A 4 13.64 -43.59 -12.42
N PRO A 5 14.79 -43.07 -12.87
CA PRO A 5 15.89 -43.90 -13.34
C PRO A 5 16.41 -44.76 -12.19
N ARG A 6 16.61 -46.06 -12.45
CA ARG A 6 17.02 -47.03 -11.42
C ARG A 6 18.42 -47.58 -11.65
N THR A 7 18.97 -47.44 -12.85
CA THR A 7 20.34 -47.87 -13.17
C THR A 7 21.29 -46.67 -13.14
N HIS A 8 22.57 -46.94 -12.90
CA HIS A 8 23.60 -45.89 -12.87
C HIS A 8 23.70 -45.17 -14.22
N GLU A 9 23.61 -45.91 -15.32
CA GLU A 9 23.66 -45.38 -16.69
C GLU A 9 22.47 -44.45 -16.99
N ASP A 10 21.26 -44.83 -16.58
CA ASP A 10 20.06 -43.98 -16.75
C ASP A 10 20.18 -42.66 -15.97
N ILE A 11 20.76 -42.72 -14.76
CA ILE A 11 20.98 -41.54 -13.91
C ILE A 11 22.01 -40.61 -14.57
N GLU A 12 23.11 -41.13 -15.11
CA GLU A 12 24.13 -40.33 -15.80
C GLU A 12 23.59 -39.67 -17.07
N ALA A 13 22.79 -40.40 -17.87
CA ALA A 13 22.12 -39.86 -19.04
C ALA A 13 21.19 -38.70 -18.65
N GLN A 14 20.38 -38.88 -17.60
CA GLN A 14 19.48 -37.83 -17.12
C GLN A 14 20.25 -36.60 -16.60
N ILE A 15 21.37 -36.81 -15.89
CA ILE A 15 22.21 -35.70 -15.41
C ILE A 15 22.76 -34.90 -16.59
N ARG A 16 23.23 -35.57 -17.65
CA ARG A 16 23.74 -34.90 -18.86
C ARG A 16 22.64 -34.07 -19.54
N ASP A 17 21.44 -34.61 -19.65
CA ASP A 17 20.29 -33.92 -20.23
C ASP A 17 19.82 -32.72 -19.39
N ILE A 18 19.86 -32.84 -18.07
CA ILE A 18 19.54 -31.72 -17.17
C ILE A 18 20.60 -30.61 -17.31
N GLN A 19 21.88 -30.98 -17.41
CA GLN A 19 22.96 -30.01 -17.56
C GLN A 19 22.90 -29.26 -18.90
N SER A 20 22.59 -29.95 -20.01
CA SER A 20 22.42 -29.31 -21.32
C SER A 20 21.24 -28.33 -21.32
N LYS A 21 20.06 -28.77 -20.84
CA LYS A 21 18.87 -27.91 -20.71
C LYS A 21 19.10 -26.71 -19.82
N LYS A 22 19.81 -26.87 -18.70
CA LYS A 22 20.16 -25.75 -17.81
C LYS A 22 21.04 -24.72 -18.51
N LYS A 23 21.99 -25.17 -19.35
CA LYS A 23 22.85 -24.28 -20.13
C LYS A 23 22.05 -23.51 -21.18
N GLU A 24 21.09 -24.16 -21.85
CA GLU A 24 20.20 -23.52 -22.82
C GLU A 24 19.30 -22.46 -22.15
N ILE A 25 18.67 -22.80 -21.03
CA ILE A 25 17.84 -21.86 -20.26
C ILE A 25 18.67 -20.67 -19.76
N SER A 26 19.89 -20.93 -19.26
CA SER A 26 20.79 -19.84 -18.83
C SER A 26 21.25 -18.97 -19.99
N ALA A 27 21.42 -19.53 -21.20
CA ALA A 27 21.78 -18.78 -22.38
C ALA A 27 20.61 -17.94 -22.89
N GLU A 28 19.37 -18.44 -22.79
CA GLU A 28 18.17 -17.70 -23.15
C GLU A 28 17.88 -16.58 -22.14
N ALA A 29 17.98 -16.85 -20.85
CA ALA A 29 17.88 -15.84 -19.80
C ALA A 29 18.98 -14.77 -19.86
N ALA A 30 20.13 -15.08 -20.49
CA ALA A 30 21.19 -14.09 -20.73
C ALA A 30 20.94 -13.21 -21.97
N LYS A 31 20.02 -13.60 -22.86
CA LYS A 31 19.56 -12.77 -23.99
C LYS A 31 18.53 -11.75 -23.52
N ASP A 32 17.66 -12.14 -22.60
CA ASP A 32 16.82 -11.22 -21.84
C ASP A 32 17.64 -10.53 -20.74
N LYS A 33 18.53 -9.64 -21.17
CA LYS A 33 19.10 -8.64 -20.27
C LYS A 33 17.93 -7.72 -19.90
N GLY A 34 17.33 -7.98 -18.75
CA GLY A 34 16.31 -7.11 -18.19
C GLY A 34 16.76 -5.65 -18.20
N VAL A 35 15.80 -4.73 -18.19
CA VAL A 35 16.07 -3.29 -18.26
C VAL A 35 16.84 -2.82 -17.02
N GLY A 36 17.98 -2.16 -17.25
CA GLY A 36 18.83 -1.66 -16.18
C GLY A 36 18.17 -0.54 -15.37
N LEU A 37 18.61 -0.32 -14.13
CA LEU A 37 18.04 0.71 -13.24
C LEU A 37 18.08 2.13 -13.82
N LEU A 38 19.06 2.40 -14.68
CA LEU A 38 19.25 3.69 -15.35
C LEU A 38 18.74 3.67 -16.80
N GLU A 39 18.22 2.54 -17.27
CA GLU A 39 17.75 2.36 -18.63
C GLU A 39 16.24 2.53 -18.66
N SER A 40 15.75 3.40 -19.54
CA SER A 40 14.31 3.54 -19.76
C SER A 40 13.79 2.19 -20.27
N GLY A 41 12.89 1.58 -19.50
CA GLY A 41 12.35 0.27 -19.81
C GLY A 41 11.56 0.20 -21.12
N TYR A 42 11.01 -0.99 -21.41
CA TYR A 42 10.08 -1.18 -22.52
C TYR A 42 8.70 -0.67 -22.13
N TYR A 43 8.40 0.58 -22.46
CA TYR A 43 7.06 1.17 -22.30
C TYR A 43 6.33 1.18 -23.65
N ASP A 44 5.00 1.11 -23.58
CA ASP A 44 4.11 1.12 -24.75
C ASP A 44 4.10 2.52 -25.41
N ALA A 45 5.10 2.76 -26.26
CA ALA A 45 5.34 4.09 -26.83
C ALA A 45 4.18 4.53 -27.74
N ASP A 46 3.54 3.61 -28.45
CA ASP A 46 2.34 3.90 -29.24
C ASP A 46 1.16 4.44 -28.39
N LEU A 47 1.03 3.99 -27.14
CA LEU A 47 0.02 4.46 -26.21
C LEU A 47 0.34 5.83 -25.59
N TYR A 48 1.62 6.08 -25.29
CA TYR A 48 2.05 7.29 -24.55
C TYR A 48 2.67 8.40 -25.41
N ASP A 49 3.13 8.12 -26.63
CA ASP A 49 3.76 9.07 -27.56
C ASP A 49 2.73 9.89 -28.37
N GLY A 50 1.44 9.76 -28.05
CA GLY A 50 0.40 10.64 -28.60
C GLY A 50 0.06 10.37 -30.07
N ALA A 51 0.39 9.19 -30.59
CA ALA A 51 0.06 8.81 -31.98
C ALA A 51 -1.46 8.76 -32.26
N ALA A 52 -2.30 8.70 -31.22
CA ALA A 52 -3.76 8.70 -31.32
C ALA A 52 -4.41 10.11 -31.33
N GLY A 53 -3.72 11.10 -31.90
CA GLY A 53 -4.33 12.33 -32.46
C GLY A 53 -4.90 13.36 -31.49
N LYS A 54 -4.85 13.12 -30.17
CA LYS A 54 -5.19 14.11 -29.15
C LYS A 54 -4.07 14.17 -28.12
N GLY A 55 -3.50 15.36 -27.94
CA GLY A 55 -2.39 15.54 -27.01
C GLY A 55 -2.82 15.10 -25.62
N LYS A 56 -1.95 14.43 -24.85
CA LYS A 56 -2.21 14.00 -23.47
C LYS A 56 -2.64 15.12 -22.50
N TYR A 57 -2.50 16.37 -22.92
CA TYR A 57 -2.86 17.58 -22.18
C TYR A 57 -3.97 18.41 -22.86
N GLU A 58 -4.58 17.88 -23.92
CA GLU A 58 -5.66 18.56 -24.63
C GLU A 58 -6.90 18.65 -23.72
N GLY A 59 -7.31 19.88 -23.39
CA GLY A 59 -8.43 20.14 -22.48
C GLY A 59 -8.05 20.41 -21.02
N TYR A 60 -6.76 20.33 -20.67
CA TYR A 60 -6.27 20.67 -19.33
C TYR A 60 -5.51 21.99 -19.33
N VAL A 61 -5.67 22.74 -18.24
CA VAL A 61 -4.85 23.91 -17.94
C VAL A 61 -3.54 23.41 -17.33
N THR A 62 -2.44 23.46 -18.09
CA THR A 62 -1.13 22.94 -17.65
C THR A 62 -0.36 23.91 -16.75
N SER A 63 -0.92 25.07 -16.47
CA SER A 63 -0.31 26.10 -15.61
C SER A 63 -1.40 26.97 -15.00
N ILE A 64 -1.42 27.05 -13.66
CA ILE A 64 -2.26 27.99 -12.92
C ILE A 64 -1.47 29.29 -12.76
N ALA A 65 -2.12 30.45 -12.97
CA ALA A 65 -1.48 31.73 -12.76
C ALA A 65 -1.22 31.94 -11.25
N PRO A 66 -0.06 32.45 -10.82
CA PRO A 66 0.27 32.60 -9.40
C PRO A 66 -0.66 33.51 -8.58
N ASN A 67 -1.61 34.20 -9.22
CA ASN A 67 -2.45 35.25 -8.63
C ASN A 67 -3.97 35.05 -8.89
N ASP A 68 -4.43 33.88 -9.34
CA ASP A 68 -5.85 33.68 -9.74
C ASP A 68 -6.79 33.29 -8.59
N ASP A 69 -6.34 33.37 -7.32
CA ASP A 69 -7.13 33.04 -6.13
C ASP A 69 -7.58 34.30 -5.35
N VAL A 70 -8.07 35.33 -6.04
CA VAL A 70 -8.72 36.50 -5.43
C VAL A 70 -9.92 36.98 -6.25
N ASP A 71 -10.89 36.08 -6.47
CA ASP A 71 -12.28 36.51 -6.54
C ASP A 71 -12.99 35.95 -5.30
N ASP A 72 -13.09 36.83 -4.31
CA ASP A 72 -13.88 36.77 -3.10
C ASP A 72 -15.34 37.01 -3.50
N ASP A 73 -15.96 36.00 -4.11
CA ASP A 73 -17.42 35.95 -4.27
C ASP A 73 -17.96 35.06 -3.14
N GLU A 74 -18.79 35.67 -2.29
CA GLU A 74 -19.36 35.11 -1.09
C GLU A 74 -20.10 33.79 -1.32
N ASP A 75 -19.44 32.65 -1.07
CA ASP A 75 -20.14 31.40 -0.76
C ASP A 75 -20.38 31.38 0.75
N ASP A 76 -21.61 31.73 1.11
CA ASP A 76 -22.18 31.66 2.45
C ASP A 76 -21.76 30.37 3.16
N GLY A 77 -20.73 30.48 4.01
CA GLY A 77 -20.21 29.42 4.82
C GLY A 77 -21.33 28.78 5.65
N MET A 78 -21.75 27.59 5.23
CA MET A 78 -22.59 26.69 6.00
C MET A 78 -22.03 26.59 7.43
N PRO A 79 -22.83 26.76 8.50
CA PRO A 79 -22.30 26.83 9.86
C PRO A 79 -21.86 25.43 10.34
N MET A 80 -20.65 25.04 9.95
CA MET A 80 -19.90 23.95 10.59
C MET A 80 -19.39 24.46 11.94
N GLY A 81 -19.92 23.85 13.00
CA GLY A 81 -19.68 24.26 14.37
C GLY A 81 -18.22 24.20 14.80
N ARG A 82 -17.77 25.29 15.44
CA ARG A 82 -16.69 25.32 16.45
C ARG A 82 -16.72 26.75 17.02
N GLY A 83 -17.33 27.03 18.16
CA GLY A 83 -16.82 26.65 19.47
C GLY A 83 -16.00 27.82 20.05
N GLY A 84 -16.62 28.59 20.96
CA GLY A 84 -15.90 29.43 21.92
C GLY A 84 -16.37 30.89 21.99
N ASP A 85 -17.23 31.21 22.96
CA ASP A 85 -16.97 32.28 23.93
C ASP A 85 -17.83 32.07 25.19
N GLY A 86 -17.25 32.35 26.35
CA GLY A 86 -17.80 31.99 27.65
C GLY A 86 -18.97 32.87 28.07
N GLY A 87 -20.13 32.25 28.29
CA GLY A 87 -21.29 32.92 28.85
C GLY A 87 -22.13 31.95 29.66
N ALA A 88 -22.16 32.17 30.98
CA ALA A 88 -23.00 31.45 31.93
C ALA A 88 -24.48 31.50 31.51
N GLY A 89 -25.16 30.35 31.58
CA GLY A 89 -26.61 30.31 31.35
C GLY A 89 -27.10 28.90 31.05
N GLY A 90 -27.57 28.23 32.10
CA GLY A 90 -28.19 26.91 32.01
C GLY A 90 -29.28 26.83 30.94
N GLY A 91 -29.34 25.68 30.29
CA GLY A 91 -30.35 25.38 29.30
C GLY A 91 -29.87 24.23 28.45
N GLY A 92 -30.18 23.01 28.90
CA GLY A 92 -30.12 21.80 28.07
C GLY A 92 -30.96 22.02 26.83
N ARG A 93 -30.32 22.54 25.79
CA ARG A 93 -30.93 22.75 24.48
C ARG A 93 -30.83 21.43 23.75
N ASN A 94 -31.99 20.77 23.69
CA ASN A 94 -32.30 19.68 22.79
C ASN A 94 -31.70 19.99 21.42
N ARG A 95 -30.54 19.39 21.14
CA ARG A 95 -29.99 19.29 19.79
C ARG A 95 -31.11 18.67 18.95
N ALA A 96 -31.46 19.32 17.84
CA ALA A 96 -32.49 18.85 16.91
C ALA A 96 -32.38 17.33 16.73
N PRO A 97 -33.49 16.57 16.58
CA PRO A 97 -33.41 15.14 16.32
C PRO A 97 -32.63 14.98 15.01
N GLY A 98 -31.35 14.70 15.17
CA GLY A 98 -30.43 14.61 14.06
C GLY A 98 -30.95 13.51 13.16
N TYR A 99 -30.90 13.73 11.86
CA TYR A 99 -31.07 12.71 10.82
C TYR A 99 -30.00 11.59 10.91
N THR A 100 -29.32 11.47 12.05
CA THR A 100 -28.24 10.55 12.38
C THR A 100 -28.67 9.74 13.59
N ALA A 101 -28.45 8.42 13.52
CA ALA A 101 -28.85 7.49 14.56
C ALA A 101 -28.16 7.83 15.90
N PRO A 102 -28.84 7.65 17.04
CA PRO A 102 -28.24 7.89 18.35
C PRO A 102 -27.03 6.96 18.56
N ALA A 103 -25.95 7.50 19.13
CA ALA A 103 -24.67 6.80 19.31
C ALA A 103 -24.78 5.45 20.05
N ALA A 104 -25.80 5.28 20.90
CA ALA A 104 -26.09 4.02 21.56
C ALA A 104 -26.50 2.91 20.56
N LEU A 105 -27.29 3.25 19.54
CA LEU A 105 -27.67 2.29 18.49
C LEU A 105 -26.53 2.03 17.50
N LEU A 106 -25.63 3.00 17.29
CA LEU A 106 -24.44 2.81 16.45
C LEU A 106 -23.41 1.84 17.06
N ASN A 107 -23.38 1.70 18.38
CA ASN A 107 -22.50 0.74 19.07
C ASN A 107 -23.11 -0.67 19.16
N ASP A 108 -24.45 -0.78 19.22
CA ASP A 108 -25.19 -2.06 19.25
C ASP A 108 -25.38 -2.70 17.87
N VAL A 109 -25.37 -1.90 16.80
CA VAL A 109 -25.28 -2.40 15.41
C VAL A 109 -23.86 -2.91 15.24
N ALA A 110 -23.69 -4.19 15.56
CA ALA A 110 -22.48 -4.99 15.45
C ALA A 110 -21.45 -4.36 14.50
N GLN A 111 -20.37 -3.81 15.07
CA GLN A 111 -19.14 -3.67 14.32
C GLN A 111 -18.89 -5.05 13.72
N PRO A 112 -18.89 -5.23 12.38
CA PRO A 112 -18.44 -6.51 11.83
C PRO A 112 -17.07 -6.75 12.45
N ASP A 113 -16.82 -7.95 12.96
CA ASP A 113 -15.56 -8.32 13.61
C ASP A 113 -14.42 -7.58 12.92
N ALA A 114 -13.74 -6.68 13.65
CA ALA A 114 -13.08 -5.47 13.12
C ALA A 114 -11.97 -5.70 12.08
N ASP A 115 -11.76 -6.94 11.65
CA ASP A 115 -10.73 -7.40 10.73
C ASP A 115 -11.30 -8.23 9.56
N PHE A 116 -12.58 -8.07 9.21
CA PHE A 116 -13.10 -8.70 7.99
C PHE A 116 -12.57 -7.98 6.74
N ASP A 117 -11.43 -8.44 6.24
CA ASP A 117 -10.91 -8.04 4.93
C ASP A 117 -11.76 -8.70 3.83
N PRO A 118 -12.57 -7.94 3.06
CA PRO A 118 -13.41 -8.49 2.00
C PRO A 118 -12.60 -9.11 0.84
N PHE A 119 -11.28 -8.88 0.79
CA PHE A 119 -10.39 -9.45 -0.20
C PHE A 119 -9.50 -10.57 0.34
N ALA A 120 -9.72 -11.04 1.57
CA ALA A 120 -8.92 -12.11 2.19
C ALA A 120 -8.74 -13.33 1.26
N ASP A 121 -9.81 -13.73 0.55
CA ASP A 121 -9.81 -14.87 -0.37
C ASP A 121 -9.00 -14.64 -1.65
N ARG A 122 -8.84 -13.39 -2.09
CA ARG A 122 -8.14 -13.02 -3.34
C ARG A 122 -6.76 -12.43 -3.10
N ARG A 123 -6.39 -12.21 -1.84
CA ARG A 123 -5.11 -11.64 -1.46
C ARG A 123 -3.99 -12.56 -1.94
N ARG A 124 -2.94 -11.95 -2.51
CA ARG A 124 -1.73 -12.70 -2.86
C ARG A 124 -1.05 -13.15 -1.56
N PRO A 125 -0.66 -14.44 -1.43
CA PRO A 125 0.01 -14.92 -0.24
C PRO A 125 1.30 -14.14 0.01
N THR A 126 1.46 -13.69 1.25
CA THR A 126 2.60 -12.91 1.71
C THR A 126 3.88 -13.76 1.73
N VAL A 127 5.04 -13.12 1.76
CA VAL A 127 6.33 -13.84 1.82
C VAL A 127 6.42 -14.70 3.09
N GLY A 128 5.83 -14.27 4.20
CA GLY A 128 5.84 -15.03 5.45
C GLY A 128 5.07 -16.35 5.37
N GLU A 129 3.96 -16.38 4.63
CA GLU A 129 3.15 -17.59 4.41
C GLU A 129 3.82 -18.60 3.48
N LYS A 130 4.75 -18.13 2.63
CA LYS A 130 5.54 -18.96 1.71
C LYS A 130 6.80 -19.54 2.34
N GLU A 131 7.17 -19.09 3.53
CA GLU A 131 8.45 -19.41 4.17
C GLU A 131 8.32 -20.53 5.21
N ASP A 132 9.26 -21.49 5.19
CA ASP A 132 9.40 -22.55 6.20
C ASP A 132 9.66 -21.97 7.61
N GLU A 133 9.36 -22.78 8.64
CA GLU A 133 9.50 -22.39 10.04
C GLU A 133 10.92 -21.90 10.40
N TYR A 134 11.97 -22.52 9.84
CA TYR A 134 13.36 -22.08 10.06
C TYR A 134 13.61 -20.66 9.50
N ARG A 135 13.02 -20.32 8.36
CA ARG A 135 13.15 -18.98 7.76
C ARG A 135 12.37 -17.94 8.54
N GLN A 136 11.21 -18.30 9.11
CA GLN A 136 10.43 -17.42 9.98
C GLN A 136 11.20 -17.00 11.24
N LYS A 137 12.06 -17.88 11.78
CA LYS A 137 12.91 -17.55 12.94
C LYS A 137 13.81 -16.33 12.70
N ARG A 138 14.21 -16.06 11.46
CA ARG A 138 15.01 -14.86 11.11
C ARG A 138 14.30 -13.56 11.43
N ARG A 139 12.96 -13.52 11.34
CA ARG A 139 12.16 -12.32 11.67
C ARG A 139 12.16 -11.99 13.17
N ARG A 140 12.48 -12.97 14.02
CA ARG A 140 12.52 -12.82 15.48
C ARG A 140 13.91 -12.49 16.01
N LEU A 141 14.91 -12.38 15.12
CA LEU A 141 16.28 -12.04 15.53
C LEU A 141 16.37 -10.54 15.79
N VAL A 142 16.90 -10.18 16.96
CA VAL A 142 17.19 -8.79 17.33
C VAL A 142 18.47 -8.37 16.59
N ILE A 143 18.31 -7.53 15.56
CA ILE A 143 19.41 -7.14 14.64
C ILE A 143 20.27 -6.02 15.23
N SER A 144 19.70 -5.18 16.10
CA SER A 144 20.40 -4.07 16.74
C SER A 144 20.23 -4.11 18.24
N PRO A 145 21.22 -3.59 19.01
CA PRO A 145 21.04 -3.32 20.43
C PRO A 145 19.78 -2.51 20.70
N GLU A 146 19.24 -2.66 21.91
CA GLU A 146 18.17 -1.81 22.41
C GLU A 146 18.60 -0.34 22.33
N ARG A 147 17.75 0.50 21.73
CA ARG A 147 17.95 1.94 21.70
C ARG A 147 17.16 2.51 22.87
N ALA A 148 17.82 3.30 23.72
CA ALA A 148 17.11 4.09 24.72
C ALA A 148 16.12 5.01 23.99
N ASP A 149 14.82 4.82 24.24
CA ASP A 149 13.78 5.69 23.71
C ASP A 149 13.76 6.98 24.55
N PRO A 150 14.14 8.14 23.98
CA PRO A 150 14.19 9.40 24.71
C PRO A 150 12.79 9.93 25.10
N PHE A 151 11.71 9.29 24.65
CA PHE A 151 10.33 9.65 24.97
C PHE A 151 9.63 8.64 25.89
N ALA A 152 10.32 7.57 26.32
CA ALA A 152 9.75 6.57 27.23
C ALA A 152 9.50 7.11 28.64
N ASP A 153 10.36 8.03 29.09
CA ASP A 153 10.18 8.76 30.33
C ASP A 153 9.36 10.02 30.01
N GLY A 154 8.03 9.91 30.07
CA GLY A 154 7.07 10.97 29.76
C GLY A 154 7.12 12.21 30.68
N GLU A 155 8.28 12.55 31.27
CA GLU A 155 8.50 13.79 32.01
C GLU A 155 8.71 14.96 31.04
N PHE A 156 7.62 15.33 30.34
CA PHE A 156 7.49 16.70 29.86
C PHE A 156 7.42 17.58 31.10
N LEU A 157 8.54 18.23 31.45
CA LEU A 157 8.61 19.23 32.51
C LEU A 157 7.58 20.32 32.23
N VAL A 158 6.42 20.26 32.88
CA VAL A 158 5.51 21.38 33.02
C VAL A 158 6.18 22.35 33.98
N ALA A 159 6.76 23.42 33.43
CA ALA A 159 7.22 24.54 34.22
C ALA A 159 5.99 25.31 34.72
N ASP A 160 5.82 25.36 36.04
CA ASP A 160 4.88 26.24 36.76
C ASP A 160 5.27 27.73 36.62
#